data_AF-A0A7X8EAN1-F1
#
_entry.id   AF-A0A7X8EAN1-F1
#
_cell.length_a   1.000
_cell.length_b   1.000
_cell.length_c   1.000
_cell.angle_alpha   90.00
_cell.angle_beta   90.00
_cell.angle_gamma   90.00
#
_symmetry.space_group_name_H-M   'P 1'
#
loop_
_entity.id
_entity.type
_entity.pdbx_description
1 polymer ?
#
loop_
_entity_poly.entity_id
_entity_poly.type
_entity_poly.pdbx_seq_one_letter_code
_entity_poly.pdbx_strand_id
1 'polypeptide(L)'
;MNFNENLPEWHKEGIEPPANKKEEGWNAGDKPPAEWLNWLFNRAYKVFVEIRSILTGHDEAISDRIPLAEKGEPEGVATLDEEGQVPAEQLNNAPDPDLSNYAEKDGDYEDLRARATTKEDVGLKNVTDDEQATKIEFN
;
A
#
# COMPACT_ATOMS: atom_id res chain seq x y z
N MET A 1 7.09 -8.53 -18.07
CA MET A 1 6.11 -9.39 -18.77
C MET A 1 6.84 -10.15 -19.88
N ASN A 2 6.65 -11.47 -19.96
CA ASN A 2 7.29 -12.31 -20.98
C ASN A 2 6.25 -12.83 -21.99
N PHE A 3 6.53 -12.67 -23.28
CA PHE A 3 5.72 -13.22 -24.37
C PHE A 3 6.40 -14.49 -24.91
N ASN A 4 5.68 -15.60 -24.96
CA ASN A 4 6.24 -16.89 -25.40
C ASN A 4 6.39 -16.98 -26.93
N GLU A 5 5.53 -16.28 -27.68
CA GLU A 5 5.47 -16.37 -29.14
C GLU A 5 6.00 -15.10 -29.81
N ASN A 6 6.64 -15.28 -30.98
CA ASN A 6 7.08 -14.17 -31.81
C ASN A 6 5.89 -13.51 -32.52
N LEU A 7 5.98 -12.20 -32.78
CA LEU A 7 4.96 -11.52 -33.56
C LEU A 7 5.05 -11.91 -35.03
N PRO A 8 3.91 -12.06 -35.72
CA PRO A 8 3.91 -12.15 -37.17
C PRO A 8 4.32 -10.79 -37.75
N GLU A 9 5.52 -10.71 -38.30
CA GLU A 9 6.05 -9.48 -38.90
C GLU A 9 5.51 -9.29 -40.32
N TRP A 10 4.79 -8.19 -40.56
CA TRP A 10 4.27 -7.85 -41.88
C TRP A 10 4.41 -6.36 -42.18
N HIS A 11 5.47 -5.98 -42.88
CA HIS A 11 5.82 -4.57 -43.09
C HIS A 11 5.17 -3.92 -44.33
N LYS A 12 4.61 -4.70 -45.26
CA LYS A 12 3.99 -4.15 -46.46
C LYS A 12 2.64 -3.53 -46.13
N GLU A 13 2.51 -2.21 -46.28
CA GLU A 13 1.33 -1.44 -45.81
C GLU A 13 0.04 -1.71 -46.55
N GLY A 14 0.10 -2.07 -47.84
CA GLY A 14 -1.10 -2.35 -48.62
C GLY A 14 -2.01 -1.15 -48.86
N ILE A 15 -3.26 -1.44 -49.25
CA ILE A 15 -4.32 -0.45 -49.47
C ILE A 15 -5.55 -0.89 -48.67
N GLU A 16 -6.16 0.06 -47.96
CA GLU A 16 -7.38 -0.21 -47.21
C GLU A 16 -8.53 -0.62 -48.14
N PRO A 17 -9.24 -1.73 -47.86
CA PRO A 17 -10.43 -2.09 -48.61
C PRO A 17 -11.55 -1.07 -48.40
N PRO A 18 -12.43 -0.87 -49.40
CA PRO A 18 -13.51 0.10 -49.32
C PRO A 18 -14.49 -0.23 -48.18
N ALA A 19 -15.20 0.78 -47.69
CA ALA A 19 -16.05 0.67 -46.50
C ALA A 19 -17.10 -0.46 -46.60
N ASN A 20 -17.79 -0.55 -47.75
CA ASN A 20 -18.74 -1.63 -48.01
C ASN A 20 -18.10 -3.02 -47.88
N LYS A 21 -16.84 -3.17 -48.31
CA LYS A 21 -16.14 -4.45 -48.22
C LYS A 21 -15.74 -4.81 -46.79
N LYS A 22 -15.45 -3.81 -45.94
CA LYS A 22 -15.19 -4.02 -44.51
C LYS A 22 -16.47 -4.42 -43.76
N GLU A 23 -17.63 -3.97 -44.21
CA GLU A 23 -18.94 -4.33 -43.63
C GLU A 23 -19.42 -5.71 -44.11
N GLU A 24 -19.32 -6.00 -45.40
CA GLU A 24 -19.80 -7.25 -46.00
C GLU A 24 -18.82 -8.43 -45.80
N GLY A 25 -17.53 -8.14 -45.63
CA GLY A 25 -16.48 -9.16 -45.52
C GLY A 25 -16.17 -9.86 -46.85
N TRP A 26 -15.40 -10.96 -46.78
CA TRP A 26 -15.09 -11.79 -47.95
C TRP A 26 -16.22 -12.77 -48.23
N ASN A 27 -16.68 -12.82 -49.48
CA ASN A 27 -17.64 -13.82 -49.96
C ASN A 27 -16.91 -15.03 -50.54
N ALA A 28 -17.60 -16.17 -50.60
CA ALA A 28 -17.06 -17.36 -51.24
C ALA A 28 -16.75 -17.08 -52.74
N GLY A 29 -15.53 -17.38 -53.16
CA GLY A 29 -15.06 -17.13 -54.52
C GLY A 29 -14.44 -15.75 -54.76
N ASP A 30 -14.50 -14.85 -53.77
CA ASP A 30 -13.79 -13.57 -53.86
C ASP A 30 -12.27 -13.79 -53.93
N LYS A 31 -11.63 -13.04 -54.84
CA LYS A 31 -10.18 -12.96 -54.95
C LYS A 31 -9.74 -11.58 -54.46
N PRO A 32 -9.48 -11.39 -53.15
CA PRO A 32 -9.04 -10.10 -52.65
C PRO A 32 -7.72 -9.68 -53.33
N PRO A 33 -7.61 -8.43 -53.80
CA PRO A 33 -6.33 -7.81 -54.13
C PRO A 33 -5.31 -8.03 -53.02
N ALA A 34 -4.07 -8.35 -53.41
CA ALA A 34 -2.97 -8.53 -52.47
C ALA A 34 -2.78 -7.30 -51.57
N GLU A 35 -3.01 -6.11 -52.11
CA GLU A 35 -2.93 -4.85 -51.35
C GLU A 35 -3.91 -4.80 -50.18
N TRP A 36 -5.11 -5.38 -50.29
CA TRP A 36 -6.07 -5.44 -49.18
C TRP A 36 -5.61 -6.38 -48.07
N LEU A 37 -5.03 -7.53 -48.43
CA LEU A 37 -4.46 -8.46 -47.45
C LEU A 37 -3.23 -7.87 -46.78
N ASN A 38 -2.37 -7.18 -47.54
CA ASN A 38 -1.20 -6.48 -46.99
C ASN A 38 -1.62 -5.44 -45.95
N TRP A 39 -2.67 -4.67 -46.23
CA TRP A 39 -3.22 -3.70 -45.28
C TRP A 39 -3.73 -4.37 -44.01
N LEU A 40 -4.51 -5.44 -44.13
CA LEU A 40 -5.06 -6.13 -42.98
C LEU A 40 -3.94 -6.71 -42.09
N PHE A 41 -2.97 -7.40 -42.69
CA PHE A 41 -1.86 -8.00 -41.95
C PHE A 41 -0.91 -6.97 -41.35
N ASN A 42 -0.58 -5.89 -42.08
CA ASN A 42 0.22 -4.81 -41.54
C ASN A 42 -0.47 -4.11 -40.38
N ARG A 43 -1.78 -3.85 -40.48
CA ARG A 43 -2.54 -3.23 -39.41
C ARG A 43 -2.61 -4.12 -38.18
N ALA A 44 -2.89 -5.40 -38.36
CA ALA A 44 -2.90 -6.38 -37.27
C ALA A 44 -1.53 -6.45 -36.57
N TYR A 45 -0.43 -6.55 -37.33
CA TYR A 45 0.92 -6.52 -36.82
C TYR A 45 1.19 -5.25 -35.98
N LYS A 46 0.91 -4.06 -36.52
CA LYS A 46 1.11 -2.78 -35.82
C LYS A 46 0.31 -2.71 -34.51
N VAL A 47 -0.94 -3.17 -34.49
CA VAL A 47 -1.76 -3.23 -33.26
C VAL A 47 -1.16 -4.20 -32.23
N PHE A 48 -0.67 -5.36 -32.65
CA PHE A 48 -0.04 -6.28 -31.70
C PHE A 48 1.27 -5.74 -31.14
N VAL A 49 2.07 -5.03 -31.95
CA VAL A 49 3.26 -4.30 -31.46
C VAL A 49 2.87 -3.27 -30.41
N GLU A 50 1.84 -2.45 -30.68
CA GLU A 50 1.34 -1.44 -29.75
C GLU A 50 0.88 -2.06 -28.42
N ILE A 51 0.06 -3.11 -28.46
CA ILE A 51 -0.42 -3.81 -27.26
C ILE A 51 0.76 -4.37 -26.45
N ARG A 52 1.72 -5.04 -27.09
CA ARG A 52 2.89 -5.57 -26.37
C ARG A 52 3.70 -4.47 -25.73
N SER A 53 3.91 -3.34 -26.42
CA SER A 53 4.63 -2.18 -25.88
C SER A 53 3.94 -1.60 -24.65
N ILE A 54 2.61 -1.44 -24.68
CA ILE A 54 1.84 -0.92 -23.55
C ILE A 54 1.92 -1.87 -22.35
N LEU A 55 1.76 -3.18 -22.58
CA LEU A 55 1.81 -4.18 -21.52
C LEU A 55 3.19 -4.25 -20.86
N THR A 56 4.27 -4.20 -21.64
CA THR A 56 5.63 -4.15 -21.08
C THR A 56 5.85 -2.88 -20.26
N GLY A 57 5.42 -1.71 -20.76
CA GLY A 57 5.54 -0.46 -20.01
C GLY A 57 4.73 -0.46 -18.70
N HIS A 58 3.57 -1.12 -18.66
CA HIS A 58 2.82 -1.30 -17.41
C HIS A 58 3.55 -2.19 -16.41
N ASP A 59 4.20 -3.26 -16.87
CA ASP A 59 4.99 -4.16 -16.03
C ASP A 59 6.20 -3.44 -15.39
N GLU A 60 6.90 -2.62 -16.19
CA GLU A 60 7.98 -1.74 -15.71
C GLU A 60 7.46 -0.74 -14.67
N ALA A 61 6.35 -0.04 -14.97
CA ALA A 61 5.76 0.91 -14.04
C ALA A 61 5.27 0.28 -12.73
N ILE A 62 4.85 -0.99 -12.74
CA ILE A 62 4.51 -1.74 -11.51
C ILE A 62 5.78 -2.02 -10.70
N SER A 63 6.86 -2.46 -11.36
CA SER A 63 8.14 -2.73 -10.71
C SER A 63 8.71 -1.48 -10.04
N ASP A 64 8.56 -0.30 -10.65
CA ASP A 64 9.04 0.97 -10.09
C ASP A 64 8.22 1.43 -8.88
N ARG A 65 6.92 1.14 -8.83
CA ARG A 65 6.03 1.61 -7.75
C ARG A 65 6.20 0.86 -6.44
N ILE A 66 6.57 -0.42 -6.51
CA ILE A 66 6.89 -1.24 -5.36
C ILE A 66 8.15 -2.03 -5.72
N PRO A 67 9.34 -1.45 -5.50
CA PRO A 67 10.60 -2.11 -5.80
C PRO A 67 10.75 -3.39 -4.97
N LEU A 68 10.45 -4.54 -5.57
CA LEU A 68 10.53 -5.85 -4.90
C LEU A 68 11.94 -6.16 -4.39
N ALA A 69 12.97 -5.64 -5.07
CA ALA A 69 14.37 -5.80 -4.67
C ALA A 69 14.73 -5.02 -3.39
N GLU A 70 13.96 -3.98 -3.06
CA GLU A 70 14.18 -3.16 -1.85
C GLU A 70 13.36 -3.69 -0.66
N LYS A 71 12.68 -4.82 -0.83
CA LYS A 71 11.77 -5.35 0.19
C LYS A 71 12.57 -5.83 1.40
N GLY A 72 12.44 -5.08 2.49
CA GLY A 72 13.12 -5.33 3.75
C GLY A 72 14.58 -4.89 3.81
N GLU A 73 15.05 -4.18 2.78
CA GLU A 73 16.36 -3.53 2.81
C GLU A 73 16.28 -2.20 3.59
N PRO A 74 17.38 -1.75 4.24
CA PRO A 74 17.45 -0.42 4.84
C PRO A 74 17.12 0.68 3.82
N GLU A 75 16.31 1.67 4.22
CA GLU A 75 15.79 2.74 3.33
C GLU A 75 14.94 2.23 2.14
N GLY A 76 14.50 0.97 2.16
CA GLY A 76 13.68 0.32 1.13
C GLY A 76 12.19 0.23 1.48
N VAL A 77 11.50 -0.78 0.90
CA VAL A 77 10.07 -1.00 1.14
C VAL A 77 9.84 -1.96 2.32
N ALA A 78 8.95 -1.59 3.23
CA ALA A 78 8.60 -2.41 4.39
C ALA A 78 7.97 -3.75 3.97
N THR A 79 8.25 -4.81 4.73
CA THR A 79 7.56 -6.10 4.58
C THR A 79 6.31 -6.12 5.45
N LEU A 80 5.32 -6.94 5.10
CA LEU A 80 4.15 -7.22 5.95
C LEU A 80 4.17 -8.69 6.37
N ASP A 81 3.79 -8.97 7.61
CA ASP A 81 3.57 -10.32 8.16
C ASP A 81 2.21 -10.92 7.73
N GLU A 82 1.83 -12.07 8.30
CA GLU A 82 0.59 -12.78 7.98
C GLU A 82 -0.66 -12.00 8.39
N GLU A 83 -0.53 -11.13 9.39
CA GLU A 83 -1.56 -10.22 9.90
C GLU A 83 -1.63 -8.89 9.13
N GLY A 84 -0.69 -8.66 8.20
CA GLY A 84 -0.62 -7.43 7.41
C GLY A 84 0.03 -6.26 8.15
N GLN A 85 0.81 -6.52 9.20
CA GLN A 85 1.55 -5.54 9.98
C GLN A 85 3.04 -5.53 9.58
N VAL A 86 3.73 -4.42 9.82
CA VAL A 86 5.19 -4.36 9.61
C VAL A 86 5.88 -5.15 10.74
N PRO A 87 6.73 -6.15 10.44
CA PRO A 87 7.41 -6.94 11.46
C PRO A 87 8.22 -6.09 12.43
N ALA A 88 8.18 -6.46 13.71
CA ALA A 88 8.80 -5.69 14.80
C ALA A 88 10.32 -5.52 14.61
N GLU A 89 10.98 -6.47 13.96
CA GLU A 89 12.41 -6.42 13.64
C GLU A 89 12.76 -5.24 12.72
N GLN A 90 11.82 -4.79 11.87
CA GLN A 90 12.01 -3.65 10.96
C GLN A 90 11.77 -2.30 11.64
N LEU A 91 11.17 -2.29 12.84
CA LEU A 91 10.81 -1.07 13.56
C LEU A 91 11.94 -0.56 14.45
N ASN A 92 13.15 -1.11 14.34
CA ASN A 92 14.33 -0.78 15.15
C ASN A 92 14.04 -0.80 16.67
N ASN A 93 13.07 -1.61 17.09
CA ASN A 93 12.63 -1.65 18.48
C ASN A 93 12.30 -0.24 19.01
N ALA A 94 11.71 0.62 18.14
CA ALA A 94 11.18 1.91 18.58
C ALA A 94 10.39 1.62 19.85
N PRO A 95 10.78 2.20 21.00
CA PRO A 95 10.11 1.92 22.25
C PRO A 95 8.65 2.18 21.96
N ASP A 96 7.81 1.14 22.11
CA ASP A 96 6.37 1.32 22.11
C ASP A 96 6.15 2.50 23.07
N PRO A 97 5.67 3.67 22.58
CA PRO A 97 5.39 4.78 23.45
C PRO A 97 4.06 4.48 24.15
N ASP A 98 4.01 3.33 24.81
CA ASP A 98 3.10 2.97 25.87
C ASP A 98 1.63 3.06 25.47
N LEU A 99 1.06 1.91 25.06
CA LEU A 99 -0.38 1.68 25.22
C LEU A 99 -0.73 0.79 26.42
N SER A 100 0.25 0.33 27.21
CA SER A 100 0.02 -0.67 28.26
C SER A 100 0.80 -0.47 29.57
N ASN A 101 1.62 0.57 29.73
CA ASN A 101 2.55 0.70 30.85
C ASN A 101 2.43 1.98 31.71
N TYR A 102 1.54 2.93 31.39
CA TYR A 102 1.23 4.01 32.35
C TYR A 102 0.46 3.50 33.58
N ALA A 103 -0.22 2.35 33.47
CA ALA A 103 -1.16 1.86 34.49
C ALA A 103 -0.74 0.56 35.20
N GLU A 104 0.21 -0.23 34.67
CA GLU A 104 0.58 -1.54 35.24
C GLU A 104 1.80 -1.50 36.16
N LYS A 105 2.55 -0.40 36.20
CA LYS A 105 3.66 -0.25 37.13
C LYS A 105 3.30 0.76 38.21
N ASP A 106 2.94 0.25 39.39
CA ASP A 106 2.98 1.00 40.64
C ASP A 106 4.46 1.35 40.91
N GLY A 107 4.92 2.46 40.33
CA GLY A 107 6.30 2.88 40.37
C GLY A 107 6.42 4.39 40.34
N ASP A 108 7.31 4.90 41.17
CA ASP A 108 7.76 6.27 41.27
C ASP A 108 8.60 6.66 40.04
N TYR A 109 7.95 7.31 39.08
CA TYR A 109 8.60 7.88 37.90
C TYR A 109 9.09 9.30 38.23
N GLU A 110 10.42 9.50 38.25
CA GLU A 110 11.09 10.78 38.58
C GLU A 110 10.57 12.00 37.79
N ASP A 111 10.13 11.79 36.54
CA ASP A 111 9.66 12.86 35.65
C ASP A 111 8.13 13.07 35.65
N LEU A 112 7.37 12.18 36.30
CA LEU A 112 5.92 12.32 36.44
C LEU A 112 5.60 12.98 37.79
N ARG A 113 4.92 14.12 37.77
CA ARG A 113 4.52 14.87 38.99
C ARG A 113 3.58 14.10 39.94
N ALA A 114 3.21 12.87 39.59
CA ALA A 114 2.47 11.95 40.46
C ALA A 114 3.44 11.07 41.26
N ARG A 115 4.33 11.67 42.06
CA ARG A 115 4.84 10.96 43.23
C ARG A 115 3.62 10.68 44.11
N ALA A 116 3.43 9.43 44.54
CA ALA A 116 2.41 9.10 45.53
C ALA A 116 2.62 10.02 46.74
N THR A 117 1.78 11.04 46.90
CA THR A 117 1.93 11.98 48.02
C THR A 117 1.62 11.21 49.28
N THR A 118 2.59 11.12 50.19
CA THR A 118 2.31 10.59 51.52
C THR A 118 1.49 11.60 52.31
N LYS A 119 0.85 11.14 53.38
CA LYS A 119 0.10 12.00 54.30
C LYS A 119 0.98 13.12 54.87
N GLU A 120 2.27 12.83 55.06
CA GLU A 120 3.31 13.78 55.43
C GLU A 120 3.59 14.82 54.34
N ASP A 121 3.62 14.43 53.06
CA ASP A 121 3.97 15.31 51.94
C ASP A 121 2.94 16.42 51.67
N VAL A 122 1.65 16.16 51.93
CA VAL A 122 0.58 17.17 51.86
C VAL A 122 0.31 17.88 53.19
N GLY A 123 1.15 17.64 54.21
CA GLY A 123 1.03 18.28 55.52
C GLY A 123 -0.23 17.89 56.30
N LEU A 124 -0.89 16.79 55.93
CA LEU A 124 -2.05 16.27 56.64
C LEU A 124 -1.53 15.48 57.86
N LYS A 125 -1.66 16.01 59.07
CA LYS A 125 -1.35 15.21 60.28
C LYS A 125 -2.39 14.12 60.48
N ASN A 126 -2.15 13.19 61.41
CA ASN A 126 -3.17 12.29 61.92
C ASN A 126 -4.36 13.10 62.45
N VAL A 127 -5.36 13.31 61.58
CA VAL A 127 -6.72 13.64 61.99
C VAL A 127 -7.20 12.41 62.73
N THR A 128 -6.95 12.37 64.02
CA THR A 128 -7.78 11.60 64.94
C THR A 128 -9.11 12.34 64.95
N ASP A 129 -10.20 11.68 64.56
CA ASP A 129 -11.57 12.18 64.77
C ASP A 129 -11.93 12.17 66.28
N ASP A 130 -10.99 12.59 67.12
CA ASP A 130 -11.08 12.67 68.56
C ASP A 130 -11.32 14.12 68.97
N GLU A 131 -12.35 14.73 68.42
CA GLU A 131 -13.10 15.78 69.08
C GLU A 131 -14.50 15.79 68.47
N GLN A 132 -15.42 15.08 69.13
CA GLN A 132 -16.85 15.28 68.92
C GLN A 132 -17.10 16.79 69.00
N ALA A 133 -17.80 17.34 68.00
CA ALA A 133 -18.29 18.70 68.06
C ALA A 133 -19.17 18.87 69.31
N THR A 134 -18.56 19.32 70.42
CA THR A 134 -19.27 19.74 71.61
C THR A 134 -19.85 21.11 71.30
N LYS A 135 -21.05 21.11 70.74
CA LYS A 135 -21.87 22.31 70.61
C LYS A 135 -22.34 22.71 72.01
N ILE A 136 -21.50 23.45 72.76
CA ILE A 136 -21.95 24.16 73.95
C ILE A 136 -22.54 25.50 73.48
N GLU A 137 -23.85 25.58 73.71
CA GLU A 137 -24.87 26.60 73.52
C GLU A 137 -24.44 28.07 73.31
N PHE A 138 -25.10 28.73 72.35
CA PHE A 138 -25.37 30.16 72.39
C PHE A 138 -26.86 30.36 72.67
N ASN A 139 -27.16 30.77 73.92
CA ASN A 139 -28.38 31.31 74.53
C ASN A 139 -29.76 30.73 74.16
#